data_AF-A0A8S3VBS1-F1
#
_entry.id   AF-A0A8S3VBS1-F1
#
_cell.length_a   1.000
_cell.length_b   1.000
_cell.length_c   1.000
_cell.angle_alpha   90.00
_cell.angle_beta   90.00
_cell.angle_gamma   90.00
#
_symmetry.space_group_name_H-M   'P 1'
#
loop_
_entity.id
_entity.type
_entity.pdbx_description
1 polymer ?
#
loop_
_entity_poly.entity_id
_entity_poly.type
_entity_poly.pdbx_seq_one_letter_code
_entity_poly.pdbx_strand_id
1 'polypeptide(L)'
;MISEYAEINRTVVITTGVEYINIPSLVLNLETGKTYTTVMISADQLITVVGFIRKSDCHRACQSSSFIVLPLTALETEYFLITQPHNIQNCGIIATATNTTVVIESVRSISIGSATIQPGQQINIVLDYLEGLSIQTHSNLTATKIYANKPIAVISGNKYSSLKVVNKRYPYRSVHSDSVYESMIPVNKWDRHFIIPLIHEACRYRIRIIS
;
A
#
# COMPACT_ATOMS: atom_id res chain seq x y z
N MET A 1 11.58 -21.42 18.21
CA MET A 1 11.66 -20.19 19.04
C MET A 1 10.53 -19.29 18.57
N ILE A 2 9.47 -19.17 19.36
CA ILE A 2 8.36 -18.26 19.07
C ILE A 2 8.87 -16.89 19.54
N SER A 3 9.15 -15.96 18.62
CA SER A 3 9.39 -14.58 19.05
C SER A 3 8.05 -14.01 19.47
N GLU A 4 7.89 -13.66 20.74
CA GLU A 4 6.77 -12.87 21.24
C GLU A 4 6.73 -11.55 20.47
N TYR A 5 5.71 -11.38 19.63
CA TYR A 5 5.40 -10.09 19.04
C TYR A 5 4.72 -9.24 20.12
N ALA A 6 5.26 -8.05 20.41
CA ALA A 6 4.69 -7.15 21.40
C ALA A 6 3.44 -6.46 20.81
N GLU A 7 2.26 -6.73 21.38
CA GLU A 7 1.03 -6.02 21.06
C GLU A 7 1.00 -4.69 21.84
N ILE A 8 0.78 -3.58 21.13
CA ILE A 8 0.64 -2.25 21.73
C ILE A 8 -0.83 -1.83 21.62
N ASN A 9 -1.54 -1.89 22.74
CA ASN A 9 -2.94 -1.49 22.82
C ASN A 9 -3.10 -0.05 23.30
N ARG A 10 -3.86 0.75 22.53
CA ARG A 10 -4.17 2.15 22.85
C ARG A 10 -5.66 2.41 22.60
N THR A 11 -6.33 2.94 23.61
CA THR A 11 -7.72 3.45 23.50
C THR A 11 -7.70 4.97 23.50
N VAL A 12 -8.54 5.59 22.67
CA VAL A 12 -8.67 7.06 22.60
C VAL A 12 -10.15 7.42 22.52
N VAL A 13 -10.56 8.50 23.20
CA VAL A 13 -11.91 9.05 23.13
C VAL A 13 -11.88 10.28 22.24
N ILE A 14 -12.71 10.29 21.20
CA ILE A 14 -12.77 11.39 20.22
C ILE A 14 -13.82 12.39 20.68
N THR A 15 -13.40 13.58 21.13
CA THR A 15 -14.31 14.64 21.59
C THR A 15 -14.45 15.81 20.62
N THR A 16 -13.52 15.95 19.68
CA THR A 16 -13.40 17.08 18.73
C THR A 16 -13.78 16.71 17.30
N GLY A 17 -14.26 15.48 17.07
CA GLY A 17 -14.63 14.94 15.75
C GLY A 17 -13.46 14.34 14.95
N VAL A 18 -12.21 14.67 15.28
CA VAL A 18 -11.00 14.10 14.64
C VAL A 18 -9.92 13.88 15.69
N GLU A 19 -9.20 12.77 15.60
CA GLU A 19 -8.05 12.46 16.45
C GLU A 19 -6.86 11.97 15.62
N TYR A 20 -5.64 12.35 16.03
CA TYR A 20 -4.40 11.97 15.36
C TYR A 20 -3.60 10.97 16.20
N ILE A 21 -3.42 9.76 15.68
CA ILE A 21 -2.64 8.70 16.34
C ILE A 21 -1.31 8.53 15.62
N ASN A 22 -0.21 8.87 16.29
CA ASN A 22 1.13 8.62 15.77
C ASN A 22 1.53 7.16 16.02
N ILE A 23 1.88 6.45 14.95
CA ILE A 23 2.47 5.11 15.02
C ILE A 23 4.00 5.24 15.22
N PRO A 24 4.60 4.61 16.23
CA PRO A 24 6.04 4.67 16.45
C PRO A 24 6.83 4.17 15.24
N SER A 25 7.91 4.85 14.86
CA SER A 25 8.73 4.42 13.71
C SER A 25 9.43 3.08 13.93
N LEU A 26 9.63 2.68 15.19
CA LEU A 26 10.27 1.42 15.56
C LEU A 26 9.49 0.18 15.10
N VAL A 27 8.17 0.31 14.94
CA VAL A 27 7.35 -0.85 14.53
C VAL A 27 7.33 -1.00 13.01
N LEU A 28 7.73 0.02 12.22
CA LEU A 28 7.58 -0.01 10.76
C LEU A 28 8.44 -1.10 10.08
N ASN A 29 7.85 -1.76 9.08
CA ASN A 29 8.53 -2.76 8.27
C ASN A 29 9.57 -2.11 7.35
N LEU A 30 10.83 -2.53 7.48
CA LEU A 30 11.93 -2.03 6.67
C LEU A 30 12.33 -2.98 5.53
N GLU A 31 11.84 -4.21 5.57
CA GLU A 31 12.26 -5.28 4.66
C GLU A 31 11.08 -5.94 3.93
N THR A 32 11.41 -6.63 2.82
CA THR A 32 10.50 -7.49 2.09
C THR A 32 10.36 -8.81 2.84
N GLY A 33 9.13 -9.23 3.13
CA GLY A 33 8.85 -10.46 3.86
C GLY A 33 7.58 -10.41 4.69
N LYS A 34 7.35 -11.50 5.43
CA LYS A 34 6.28 -11.60 6.41
C LYS A 34 6.56 -10.72 7.62
N THR A 35 5.51 -10.22 8.24
CA THR A 35 5.59 -9.32 9.40
C THR A 35 4.31 -9.35 10.22
N TYR A 36 4.42 -9.05 11.51
CA TYR A 36 3.28 -8.82 12.41
C TYR A 36 3.08 -7.35 12.75
N THR A 37 3.80 -6.44 12.09
CA THR A 37 3.51 -5.00 12.21
C THR A 37 2.25 -4.66 11.42
N THR A 38 1.13 -4.73 12.11
CA THR A 38 -0.20 -4.36 11.62
C THR A 38 -0.87 -3.45 12.65
N VAL A 39 -1.73 -2.54 12.18
CA VAL A 39 -2.57 -1.71 13.05
C VAL A 39 -4.02 -2.11 12.82
N MET A 40 -4.70 -2.57 13.88
CA MET A 40 -6.14 -2.80 13.89
C MET A 40 -6.82 -1.66 14.62
N ILE A 41 -7.85 -1.08 14.00
CA ILE A 41 -8.64 0.00 14.58
C ILE A 41 -10.06 -0.53 14.75
N SER A 42 -10.58 -0.43 15.96
CA SER A 42 -11.97 -0.74 16.31
C SER A 42 -12.62 0.48 16.93
N ALA A 43 -13.90 0.69 16.65
CA ALA A 43 -14.69 1.79 17.18
C ALA A 43 -16.12 1.32 17.49
N ASP A 44 -16.76 2.00 18.43
CA ASP A 44 -18.17 1.79 18.81
C ASP A 44 -19.16 2.51 17.87
N GLN A 45 -18.65 3.37 16.99
CA GLN A 45 -19.42 4.12 16.00
C GLN A 45 -18.80 3.99 14.59
N LEU A 46 -19.58 4.34 13.56
CA LEU A 46 -19.07 4.41 12.19
C LEU A 46 -18.05 5.55 12.07
N ILE A 47 -16.84 5.20 11.66
CA ILE A 47 -15.73 6.12 11.46
C ILE A 47 -15.13 5.96 10.06
N THR A 48 -14.42 6.98 9.60
CA THR A 48 -13.50 6.90 8.47
C THR A 48 -12.07 7.00 8.99
N VAL A 49 -11.14 6.31 8.33
CA VAL A 49 -9.73 6.30 8.71
C VAL A 49 -8.90 6.72 7.51
N VAL A 50 -8.03 7.71 7.73
CA VAL A 50 -7.06 8.18 6.74
C VAL A 50 -5.66 7.90 7.28
N GLY A 51 -4.89 7.12 6.53
CA GLY A 51 -3.49 6.87 6.83
C GLY A 51 -2.63 8.00 6.27
N PHE A 52 -1.70 8.52 7.07
CA PHE A 52 -0.70 9.48 6.62
C PHE A 52 0.69 8.85 6.68
N ILE A 53 1.43 8.95 5.57
CA ILE A 53 2.80 8.45 5.48
C ILE A 53 3.73 9.64 5.36
N ARG A 54 4.62 9.76 6.34
CA ARG A 54 5.70 10.74 6.34
C ARG A 54 7.04 10.03 6.32
N LYS A 55 7.91 10.44 5.41
CA LYS A 55 9.29 9.98 5.39
C LYS A 55 10.13 10.68 6.45
N SER A 56 10.91 9.91 7.19
CA SER A 56 11.86 10.39 8.19
C SER A 56 13.25 10.70 7.63
N ASP A 57 13.60 10.19 6.44
CA ASP A 57 14.96 10.22 5.86
C ASP A 57 15.22 11.42 4.90
N CYS A 58 14.23 12.28 4.69
CA CYS A 58 14.32 13.31 3.67
C CYS A 58 14.86 14.64 4.25
N HIS A 59 16.01 15.09 3.76
CA HIS A 59 16.71 16.30 4.24
C HIS A 59 16.11 17.64 3.74
N ARG A 60 15.03 17.62 2.94
CA ARG A 60 14.32 18.81 2.44
C ARG A 60 12.85 18.50 2.18
N ALA A 61 11.95 19.34 2.70
CA ALA A 61 10.51 19.39 2.41
C ALA A 61 9.88 18.01 2.13
N CYS A 62 9.71 17.20 3.17
CA CYS A 62 9.09 15.87 3.01
C CYS A 62 7.62 16.05 2.66
N GLN A 63 7.25 15.60 1.47
CA GLN A 63 5.84 15.48 1.11
C GLN A 63 5.27 14.23 1.78
N SER A 64 4.13 14.41 2.42
CA SER A 64 3.34 13.34 3.05
C SER A 64 2.37 12.75 2.04
N SER A 65 2.25 11.43 2.00
CA SER A 65 1.14 10.77 1.31
C SER A 65 -0.02 10.58 2.27
N SER A 66 -1.24 10.57 1.74
CA SER A 66 -2.40 10.11 2.48
C SER A 66 -3.20 9.12 1.66
N PHE A 67 -3.81 8.15 2.31
CA PHE A 67 -4.71 7.19 1.67
C PHE A 67 -5.90 6.88 2.59
N ILE A 68 -7.04 6.62 1.97
CA ILE A 68 -8.23 6.15 2.70
C ILE A 68 -8.02 4.68 3.03
N VAL A 69 -8.22 4.30 4.28
CA VAL A 69 -8.20 2.90 4.71
C VAL A 69 -9.59 2.31 4.47
N LEU A 70 -9.65 1.17 3.79
CA LEU A 70 -10.91 0.47 3.59
C LEU A 70 -11.36 -0.20 4.91
N PRO A 71 -12.65 -0.11 5.29
CA PRO A 71 -13.17 -0.86 6.43
C PRO A 71 -13.14 -2.37 6.13
N LEU A 72 -13.06 -3.19 7.18
CA LEU A 72 -13.01 -4.66 7.04
C LEU A 72 -14.17 -5.22 6.20
N THR A 73 -15.36 -4.60 6.27
CA THR A 73 -16.56 -5.00 5.52
C THR A 73 -16.47 -4.71 4.02
N ALA A 74 -15.51 -3.91 3.58
CA ALA A 74 -15.25 -3.61 2.17
C ALA A 74 -14.05 -4.40 1.60
N LEU A 75 -13.36 -5.17 2.43
CA LEU A 75 -12.25 -6.03 2.00
C LEU A 75 -12.77 -7.32 1.39
N GLU A 76 -12.09 -7.78 0.36
CA GLU A 76 -12.45 -8.98 -0.40
C GLU A 76 -11.18 -9.77 -0.73
N THR A 77 -11.28 -10.71 -1.68
CA THR A 77 -10.25 -11.71 -1.97
C THR A 77 -9.40 -11.42 -3.20
N GLU A 78 -9.79 -10.50 -4.08
CA GLU A 78 -9.13 -10.29 -5.36
C GLU A 78 -8.85 -8.81 -5.62
N TYR A 79 -7.59 -8.52 -5.96
CA TYR A 79 -7.08 -7.17 -6.20
C TYR A 79 -6.06 -7.16 -7.34
N PHE A 80 -5.92 -6.00 -7.97
CA PHE A 80 -4.77 -5.73 -8.83
C PHE A 80 -3.95 -4.58 -8.27
N LEU A 81 -2.63 -4.74 -8.31
CA LEU A 81 -1.70 -3.71 -7.87
C LEU A 81 -1.57 -2.61 -8.94
N ILE A 82 -1.54 -1.37 -8.48
CA ILE A 82 -1.23 -0.19 -9.30
C ILE A 82 -0.03 0.52 -8.67
N THR A 83 0.98 0.80 -9.48
CA THR A 83 2.16 1.57 -9.08
C THR A 83 2.47 2.61 -10.15
N GLN A 84 3.41 3.51 -9.88
CA GLN A 84 3.96 4.38 -10.90
C GLN A 84 5.19 3.73 -11.55
N PRO A 85 5.36 3.88 -12.87
CA PRO A 85 6.61 3.49 -13.51
C PRO A 85 7.74 4.31 -12.91
N HIS A 86 8.90 3.66 -12.75
CA HIS A 86 10.11 4.17 -12.11
C HIS A 86 10.12 4.08 -10.57
N ASN A 87 11.34 4.02 -10.04
CA ASN A 87 11.69 3.92 -8.63
C ASN A 87 11.26 2.61 -7.94
N ILE A 88 11.53 2.55 -6.64
CA ILE A 88 11.21 1.44 -5.75
C ILE A 88 9.69 1.41 -5.54
N GLN A 89 9.10 0.26 -5.84
CA GLN A 89 7.68 -0.04 -5.75
C GLN A 89 7.40 -0.90 -4.53
N ASN A 90 6.28 -0.64 -3.88
CA ASN A 90 5.92 -1.28 -2.63
C ASN A 90 4.47 -1.79 -2.67
N CYS A 91 4.26 -2.94 -2.06
CA CYS A 91 2.94 -3.50 -1.77
C CYS A 91 2.92 -4.00 -0.33
N GLY A 92 1.79 -3.81 0.35
CA GLY A 92 1.51 -4.38 1.66
C GLY A 92 0.22 -5.18 1.59
N ILE A 93 0.23 -6.40 2.11
CA ILE A 93 -0.93 -7.27 2.20
C ILE A 93 -1.10 -7.67 3.66
N ILE A 94 -2.32 -7.63 4.20
CA ILE A 94 -2.62 -8.04 5.58
C ILE A 94 -3.77 -9.03 5.57
N ALA A 95 -3.61 -10.16 6.25
CA ALA A 95 -4.65 -11.16 6.40
C ALA A 95 -5.64 -10.81 7.51
N THR A 96 -6.93 -10.94 7.20
CA THR A 96 -8.03 -10.71 8.17
C THR A 96 -8.44 -11.97 8.92
N ALA A 97 -7.80 -13.12 8.62
CA ALA A 97 -8.09 -14.40 9.24
C ALA A 97 -6.85 -15.31 9.22
N THR A 98 -6.76 -16.25 10.16
CA THR A 98 -5.71 -17.28 10.24
C THR A 98 -5.75 -18.21 9.03
N ASN A 99 -4.60 -18.74 8.61
CA ASN A 99 -4.49 -19.66 7.46
C ASN A 99 -5.12 -19.08 6.18
N THR A 100 -4.77 -17.83 5.86
CA THR A 100 -5.13 -17.16 4.61
C THR A 100 -4.05 -17.42 3.57
N THR A 101 -4.39 -18.13 2.50
CA THR A 101 -3.47 -18.36 1.38
C THR A 101 -3.58 -17.22 0.39
N VAL A 102 -2.50 -16.46 0.23
CA VAL A 102 -2.35 -15.40 -0.75
C VAL A 102 -1.57 -15.93 -1.95
N VAL A 103 -2.13 -15.76 -3.13
CA VAL A 103 -1.56 -16.09 -4.44
C VAL A 103 -1.19 -14.80 -5.14
N ILE A 104 0.07 -14.71 -5.57
CA ILE A 104 0.60 -13.56 -6.30
C ILE A 104 0.96 -14.02 -7.70
N GLU A 105 0.35 -13.40 -8.71
CA GLU A 105 0.59 -13.68 -10.12
C GLU A 105 0.88 -12.39 -10.87
N SER A 106 1.92 -12.39 -11.70
CA SER A 106 2.31 -11.22 -12.46
C SER A 106 2.40 -11.53 -13.95
N VAL A 107 1.99 -10.56 -14.76
CA VAL A 107 2.18 -10.55 -16.22
C VAL A 107 3.62 -10.21 -16.64
N ARG A 108 4.50 -9.94 -15.67
CA ARG A 108 5.89 -9.52 -15.84
C ARG A 108 6.80 -10.24 -14.85
N SER A 109 8.09 -10.32 -15.16
CA SER A 109 9.06 -10.83 -14.19
C SER A 109 9.19 -9.87 -13.00
N ILE A 110 8.99 -10.37 -11.78
CA ILE A 110 9.11 -9.59 -10.54
C ILE A 110 10.16 -10.23 -9.64
N SER A 111 11.16 -9.45 -9.23
CA SER A 111 12.12 -9.87 -8.20
C SER A 111 11.62 -9.46 -6.81
N ILE A 112 11.42 -10.43 -5.93
CA ILE A 112 10.99 -10.26 -4.53
C ILE A 112 12.06 -10.88 -3.63
N GLY A 113 12.88 -10.05 -2.99
CA GLY A 113 14.05 -10.54 -2.26
C GLY A 113 15.01 -11.29 -3.22
N SER A 114 15.36 -12.53 -2.89
CA SER A 114 16.17 -13.41 -3.74
C SER A 114 15.35 -14.21 -4.78
N ALA A 115 14.02 -14.20 -4.68
CA ALA A 115 13.16 -14.92 -5.59
C ALA A 115 12.83 -14.06 -6.82
N THR A 116 12.68 -14.69 -7.99
CA THR A 116 12.14 -14.05 -9.19
C THR A 116 10.95 -14.84 -9.68
N ILE A 117 9.79 -14.19 -9.72
CA ILE A 117 8.56 -14.70 -10.33
C ILE A 117 8.65 -14.42 -11.81
N GLN A 118 8.55 -15.42 -12.67
CA GLN A 118 8.40 -15.23 -14.11
C GLN A 118 6.94 -14.97 -14.50
N PRO A 119 6.66 -14.35 -15.66
CA PRO A 119 5.29 -14.12 -16.11
C PRO A 119 4.47 -15.41 -16.09
N GLY A 120 3.26 -15.35 -15.51
CA GLY A 120 2.36 -16.51 -15.37
C GLY A 120 2.75 -17.51 -14.28
N GLN A 121 3.88 -17.33 -13.58
CA GLN A 121 4.17 -18.09 -12.37
C GLN A 121 3.40 -17.50 -11.18
N GLN A 122 3.04 -18.38 -10.25
CA GLN A 122 2.35 -18.03 -9.03
C GLN A 122 3.25 -18.27 -7.81
N ILE A 123 3.22 -17.34 -6.86
CA ILE A 123 3.76 -17.56 -5.51
C ILE A 123 2.60 -17.67 -4.53
N ASN A 124 2.65 -18.70 -3.69
CA ASN A 124 1.68 -18.94 -2.62
C ASN A 124 2.31 -18.64 -1.26
N ILE A 125 1.66 -17.79 -0.48
CA ILE A 125 2.10 -17.40 0.87
C ILE A 125 0.93 -17.60 1.81
N VAL A 126 1.12 -18.36 2.88
CA VAL A 126 0.12 -18.52 3.93
C VAL A 126 0.38 -17.45 4.99
N LEU A 127 -0.64 -16.68 5.32
CA LEU A 127 -0.61 -15.65 6.36
C LEU A 127 -1.59 -15.99 7.48
N ASP A 128 -1.18 -15.74 8.73
CA ASP A 128 -2.06 -15.83 9.89
C ASP A 128 -2.78 -14.51 10.19
N TYR A 129 -3.71 -14.51 11.15
CA TYR A 129 -4.51 -13.34 11.50
C TYR A 129 -3.61 -12.14 11.86
N LEU A 130 -3.83 -11.00 11.18
CA LEU A 130 -3.02 -9.77 11.27
C LEU A 130 -1.55 -9.92 10.85
N GLU A 131 -1.13 -11.09 10.36
CA GLU A 131 0.14 -11.24 9.68
C GLU A 131 0.05 -10.54 8.32
N GLY A 132 1.07 -9.74 8.04
CA GLY A 132 1.25 -9.03 6.80
C GLY A 132 2.37 -9.60 5.94
N LEU A 133 2.34 -9.23 4.67
CA LEU A 133 3.41 -9.40 3.70
C LEU A 133 3.76 -8.04 3.13
N SER A 134 5.03 -7.63 3.32
CA SER A 134 5.62 -6.45 2.71
C SER A 134 6.43 -6.87 1.48
N ILE A 135 6.19 -6.25 0.34
CA ILE A 135 6.96 -6.45 -0.89
C ILE A 135 7.54 -5.11 -1.30
N GLN A 136 8.86 -5.02 -1.37
CA GLN A 136 9.59 -3.91 -1.96
C GLN A 136 10.45 -4.42 -3.12
N THR A 137 10.31 -3.78 -4.29
CA THR A 137 11.02 -4.21 -5.51
C THR A 137 11.33 -3.04 -6.45
N HIS A 138 12.30 -3.25 -7.34
CA HIS A 138 12.54 -2.39 -8.50
C HIS A 138 11.73 -2.81 -9.73
N SER A 139 11.12 -3.99 -9.70
CA SER A 139 10.23 -4.48 -10.76
C SER A 139 8.91 -3.71 -10.77
N ASN A 140 8.28 -3.64 -11.94
CA ASN A 140 6.95 -3.06 -12.05
C ASN A 140 5.88 -4.03 -11.56
N LEU A 141 5.26 -3.71 -10.43
CA LEU A 141 4.13 -4.42 -9.82
C LEU A 141 2.78 -4.09 -10.47
N THR A 142 2.68 -3.06 -11.31
CA THR A 142 1.40 -2.74 -11.98
C THR A 142 0.88 -3.95 -12.75
N ALA A 143 -0.42 -4.24 -12.60
CA ALA A 143 -1.09 -5.41 -13.17
C ALA A 143 -0.66 -6.77 -12.58
N THR A 144 -0.02 -6.76 -11.40
CA THR A 144 0.08 -7.97 -10.58
C THR A 144 -1.27 -8.26 -9.95
N LYS A 145 -1.76 -9.48 -10.13
CA LYS A 145 -2.96 -10.00 -9.49
C LYS A 145 -2.60 -10.55 -8.12
N ILE A 146 -3.37 -10.12 -7.12
CA ILE A 146 -3.37 -10.70 -5.78
C ILE A 146 -4.71 -11.39 -5.59
N TYR A 147 -4.67 -12.68 -5.29
CA TYR A 147 -5.84 -13.46 -4.93
C TYR A 147 -5.64 -14.08 -3.56
N ALA A 148 -6.69 -14.20 -2.75
CA ALA A 148 -6.64 -14.92 -1.50
C ALA A 148 -7.88 -15.79 -1.29
N ASN A 149 -7.77 -16.83 -0.47
CA ASN A 149 -8.94 -17.65 -0.11
C ASN A 149 -9.85 -17.00 0.95
N LYS A 150 -9.42 -15.89 1.55
CA LYS A 150 -10.14 -15.12 2.58
C LYS A 150 -9.89 -13.62 2.37
N PRO A 151 -10.75 -12.72 2.87
CA PRO A 151 -10.56 -11.29 2.71
C PRO A 151 -9.20 -10.80 3.21
N ILE A 152 -8.56 -9.91 2.46
CA ILE A 152 -7.26 -9.30 2.79
C ILE A 152 -7.33 -7.79 2.57
N ALA A 153 -6.52 -7.03 3.31
CA ALA A 153 -6.26 -5.63 2.99
C ALA A 153 -5.04 -5.53 2.07
N VAL A 154 -5.10 -4.69 1.04
CA VAL A 154 -4.00 -4.49 0.08
C VAL A 154 -3.74 -3.01 -0.12
N ILE A 155 -2.50 -2.60 0.09
CA ILE A 155 -1.99 -1.28 -0.30
C ILE A 155 -0.92 -1.44 -1.38
N SER A 156 -0.88 -0.52 -2.34
CA SER A 156 0.13 -0.51 -3.40
C SER A 156 0.65 0.91 -3.61
N GLY A 157 1.90 1.03 -4.03
CA GLY A 157 2.51 2.34 -4.17
C GLY A 157 3.97 2.35 -4.57
N ASN A 158 4.58 3.52 -4.38
CA ASN A 158 5.98 3.77 -4.65
C ASN A 158 6.60 4.45 -3.43
N LYS A 159 7.75 3.93 -3.01
CA LYS A 159 8.59 4.62 -2.02
C LYS A 159 8.98 6.00 -2.55
N TYR A 160 9.25 6.12 -3.85
CA TYR A 160 9.54 7.39 -4.50
C TYR A 160 8.68 7.52 -5.76
N SER A 161 7.88 8.57 -5.84
CA SER A 161 7.11 8.98 -7.01
C SER A 161 7.73 10.27 -7.52
N SER A 162 7.90 10.38 -8.83
CA SER A 162 8.20 11.64 -9.46
C SER A 162 7.38 11.74 -10.74
N LEU A 163 6.53 12.76 -10.84
CA LEU A 163 5.80 13.07 -12.08
C LEU A 163 6.69 13.73 -13.15
N LYS A 164 8.03 13.69 -13.00
CA LYS A 164 8.97 14.43 -13.86
C LYS A 164 8.70 14.16 -15.33
N VAL A 165 8.38 15.22 -16.07
CA VAL A 165 8.86 15.38 -17.44
C VAL A 165 10.35 15.66 -17.34
N VAL A 166 11.17 14.82 -17.98
CA VAL A 166 12.59 15.08 -18.13
C VAL A 166 12.73 16.34 -18.99
N ASN A 167 12.84 17.50 -18.37
CA ASN A 167 13.25 18.70 -19.08
C ASN A 167 14.77 18.58 -19.31
N LYS A 168 15.17 18.27 -20.55
CA LYS A 168 16.57 18.04 -20.95
C LYS A 168 17.52 19.19 -20.56
N ARG A 169 16.99 20.38 -20.27
CA ARG A 169 17.76 21.57 -19.86
C ARG A 169 18.27 21.60 -18.42
N TYR A 170 17.69 20.84 -17.49
CA TYR A 170 18.11 20.87 -16.07
C TYR A 170 18.07 19.49 -15.40
N PRO A 171 19.09 18.64 -15.61
CA PRO A 171 19.10 17.27 -15.11
C PRO A 171 19.17 17.12 -13.58
N TYR A 172 19.56 18.17 -12.84
CA TYR A 172 19.91 18.07 -11.41
C TYR A 172 19.16 19.02 -10.45
N ARG A 173 17.98 19.56 -10.80
CA ARG A 173 17.15 20.21 -9.76
C ARG A 173 16.40 19.16 -8.93
N SER A 174 16.62 19.27 -7.62
CA SER A 174 16.18 18.42 -6.51
C SER A 174 14.85 17.72 -6.78
N VAL A 175 14.92 16.41 -6.98
CA VAL A 175 13.73 15.56 -7.13
C VAL A 175 13.02 15.55 -5.78
N HIS A 176 11.95 16.32 -5.67
CA HIS A 176 10.95 16.05 -4.64
C HIS A 176 10.39 14.67 -5.02
N SER A 177 10.56 13.73 -4.11
CA SER A 177 10.29 12.32 -4.37
C SER A 177 9.26 11.86 -3.37
N ASP A 178 8.01 12.05 -3.75
CA ASP A 178 6.88 11.88 -2.86
C ASP A 178 6.64 10.39 -2.71
N SER A 179 6.30 9.94 -1.52
CA SER A 179 5.77 8.59 -1.42
C SER A 179 4.30 8.61 -1.83
N VAL A 180 3.86 7.62 -2.59
CA VAL A 180 2.46 7.48 -2.98
C VAL A 180 2.05 6.07 -2.64
N TYR A 181 1.04 5.94 -1.79
CA TYR A 181 0.42 4.68 -1.44
C TYR A 181 -1.09 4.84 -1.53
N GLU A 182 -1.76 3.81 -2.00
CA GLU A 182 -3.21 3.79 -2.20
C GLU A 182 -3.74 2.44 -1.69
N SER A 183 -4.90 2.44 -1.04
CA SER A 183 -5.64 1.20 -0.81
C SER A 183 -6.16 0.68 -2.13
N MET A 184 -5.89 -0.58 -2.44
CA MET A 184 -6.40 -1.19 -3.67
C MET A 184 -7.88 -1.51 -3.49
N ILE A 185 -8.68 -1.11 -4.48
CA ILE A 185 -10.11 -1.41 -4.52
C ILE A 185 -10.28 -2.85 -5.02
N PRO A 186 -11.03 -3.71 -4.29
CA PRO A 186 -11.22 -5.08 -4.73
C PRO A 186 -11.99 -5.17 -6.05
N VAL A 187 -11.68 -6.21 -6.84
CA VAL A 187 -12.18 -6.38 -8.21
C VAL A 187 -13.71 -6.43 -8.27
N ASN A 188 -14.37 -7.03 -7.29
CA ASN A 188 -15.84 -7.09 -7.25
C ASN A 188 -16.52 -5.73 -6.98
N LYS A 189 -15.75 -4.68 -6.66
CA LYS A 189 -16.21 -3.29 -6.50
C LYS A 189 -15.87 -2.41 -7.71
N TRP A 190 -15.25 -2.97 -8.76
CA TRP A 190 -14.98 -2.21 -9.98
C TRP A 190 -16.29 -1.94 -10.74
N ASP A 191 -16.35 -0.79 -11.39
CA ASP A 191 -17.50 -0.35 -12.18
C ASP A 191 -17.06 0.06 -13.59
N ARG A 192 -18.02 0.36 -14.46
CA ARG A 192 -17.84 0.83 -15.84
C ARG A 192 -17.96 2.33 -15.98
N HIS A 193 -18.46 3.02 -14.96
CA HIS A 193 -18.76 4.46 -15.01
C HIS A 193 -18.08 5.19 -13.86
N PHE A 194 -17.25 6.18 -14.18
CA PHE A 194 -16.51 6.98 -13.21
C PHE A 194 -16.65 8.46 -13.53
N ILE A 195 -16.76 9.28 -12.49
CA ILE A 195 -16.76 10.74 -12.59
C ILE A 195 -15.59 11.25 -11.74
N ILE A 196 -14.77 12.12 -12.32
CA ILE A 196 -13.61 12.70 -11.63
C ILE A 196 -13.79 14.22 -11.60
N PRO A 197 -13.83 14.85 -10.42
CA PRO A 197 -13.79 16.31 -10.34
C PRO A 197 -12.38 16.80 -10.68
N LEU A 198 -12.30 17.79 -11.57
CA LEU A 198 -11.05 18.49 -11.87
C LEU A 198 -10.93 19.73 -10.97
N ILE A 199 -9.93 19.75 -10.10
CA ILE A 199 -9.57 20.85 -9.21
C ILE A 199 -8.63 21.87 -9.90
N HIS A 200 -8.79 23.15 -9.53
CA HIS A 200 -8.13 24.29 -10.19
C HIS A 200 -6.60 24.35 -9.97
N GLU A 201 -6.07 23.70 -8.93
CA GLU A 201 -4.65 23.79 -8.55
C GLU A 201 -3.73 22.80 -9.29
N ALA A 202 -4.28 21.89 -10.10
CA ALA A 202 -3.47 20.88 -10.78
C ALA A 202 -2.86 21.44 -12.07
N CYS A 203 -1.53 21.58 -12.11
CA CYS A 203 -0.83 21.91 -13.36
C CYS A 203 -1.01 20.84 -14.45
N ARG A 204 -1.25 19.57 -14.09
CA ARG A 204 -1.49 18.42 -14.99
C ARG A 204 -2.24 17.29 -14.28
N TYR A 205 -3.12 16.60 -15.01
CA TYR A 205 -3.76 15.34 -14.60
C TYR A 205 -3.12 14.13 -15.28
N ARG A 206 -3.01 13.02 -14.55
CA ARG A 206 -2.71 11.70 -15.12
C ARG A 206 -3.65 10.68 -14.49
N ILE A 207 -4.47 10.04 -15.33
CA ILE A 207 -5.39 8.98 -14.91
C ILE A 207 -4.73 7.63 -15.22
N ARG A 208 -4.85 6.68 -14.30
CA ARG A 208 -4.38 5.29 -14.46
C ARG A 208 -5.61 4.39 -14.51
N ILE A 209 -5.66 3.52 -15.52
CA ILE A 209 -6.76 2.57 -15.74
C ILE A 209 -6.15 1.18 -15.77
N ILE A 210 -6.75 0.27 -15.03
CA ILE A 210 -6.46 -1.16 -15.03
C ILE A 210 -7.76 -1.91 -15.32
N SER A 211 -7.67 -3.04 -16.02
CA SER A 211 -8.79 -3.85 -16.48
C SER A 211 -8.42 -5.32 -16.46
#